data_AF-A0A2R5FDC7-F1
#
_entry.id   AF-A0A2R5FDC7-F1
#
_cell.length_a   1.000
_cell.length_b   1.000
_cell.length_c   1.000
_cell.angle_alpha   90.00
_cell.angle_beta   90.00
_cell.angle_gamma   90.00
#
_symmetry.space_group_name_H-M   'P 1'
#
loop_
_entity.id
_entity.type
_entity.pdbx_description
1 polymer ?
#
loop_
_entity_poly.entity_id
_entity_poly.type
_entity_poly.pdbx_seq_one_letter_code
_entity_poly.pdbx_strand_id
1 'polypeptide(L)'
;MSPAANRAADLRAAVEKAASKLEAVSQKISLRWLKVLDDLMKLNCAHVPFAEVQELATKYHAGDQTDELLEFFHELGMLVHLRATDILHDKVVLNPQWLLDKL
;
A
#
# COMPACT_ATOMS: atom_id res chain seq x y z
N MET A 1 13.00 -7.45 -35.30
CA MET A 1 11.99 -7.48 -34.21
C MET A 1 10.68 -6.91 -34.76
N SER A 2 9.52 -7.45 -34.36
CA SER A 2 8.24 -7.05 -34.93
C SER A 2 7.82 -5.63 -34.46
N PRO A 3 7.03 -4.88 -35.26
CA PRO A 3 6.57 -3.54 -34.88
C PRO A 3 5.77 -3.49 -33.56
N ALA A 4 5.09 -4.60 -33.22
CA ALA A 4 4.35 -4.75 -31.97
C ALA A 4 5.27 -4.85 -30.74
N ALA A 5 6.43 -5.51 -30.87
CA ALA A 5 7.42 -5.61 -29.80
C ALA A 5 8.02 -4.22 -29.47
N ASN A 6 8.20 -3.38 -30.48
CA ASN A 6 8.69 -2.00 -30.30
C ASN A 6 7.68 -1.14 -29.54
N ARG A 7 6.37 -1.20 -29.90
CA ARG A 7 5.32 -0.43 -29.21
C ARG A 7 5.21 -0.80 -27.72
N ALA A 8 5.35 -2.09 -27.38
CA ALA A 8 5.31 -2.52 -25.99
C ALA A 8 6.53 -2.05 -25.19
N ALA A 9 7.72 -1.98 -25.81
CA ALA A 9 8.91 -1.43 -25.19
C ALA A 9 8.78 0.09 -24.97
N ASP A 10 8.29 0.81 -25.97
CA ASP A 10 8.07 2.26 -25.90
C ASP A 10 7.05 2.61 -24.82
N LEU A 11 5.96 1.84 -24.71
CA LEU A 11 4.97 2.02 -23.66
C LEU A 11 5.56 1.80 -22.26
N ARG A 12 6.35 0.74 -22.06
CA ARG A 12 7.03 0.50 -20.77
C ARG A 12 7.94 1.66 -20.39
N ALA A 13 8.76 2.12 -21.33
CA ALA A 13 9.66 3.26 -21.10
C ALA A 13 8.88 4.54 -20.75
N ALA A 14 7.73 4.76 -21.40
CA ALA A 14 6.86 5.90 -21.10
C ALA A 14 6.24 5.79 -19.69
N VAL A 15 5.78 4.60 -19.29
CA VAL A 15 5.24 4.34 -17.94
C VAL A 15 6.32 4.54 -16.87
N GLU A 16 7.51 3.99 -17.06
CA GLU A 16 8.65 4.17 -16.14
C GLU A 16 9.05 5.65 -16.00
N LYS A 17 9.09 6.39 -17.12
CA LYS A 17 9.38 7.82 -17.11
C LYS A 17 8.29 8.65 -16.44
N ALA A 18 7.03 8.22 -16.51
CA ALA A 18 5.94 8.88 -15.82
C ALA A 18 5.98 8.57 -14.31
N ALA A 19 6.13 7.30 -13.94
CA ALA A 19 6.19 6.84 -12.56
C ALA A 19 7.38 7.43 -11.78
N SER A 20 8.55 7.54 -12.41
CA SER A 20 9.75 8.12 -11.77
C SER A 20 9.63 9.60 -11.39
N LYS A 21 8.59 10.31 -11.87
CA LYS A 21 8.29 11.69 -11.49
C LYS A 21 7.32 11.80 -10.31
N LEU A 22 6.71 10.70 -9.88
CA LEU A 22 5.78 10.70 -8.76
C LEU A 22 6.57 10.90 -7.47
N GLU A 23 6.13 11.84 -6.64
CA GLU A 23 6.80 12.18 -5.37
C GLU A 23 6.98 10.95 -4.47
N ALA A 24 5.93 10.12 -4.36
CA ALA A 24 5.92 8.91 -3.56
C ALA A 24 6.97 7.87 -3.99
N VAL A 25 7.43 7.89 -5.25
CA VAL A 25 8.52 7.01 -5.75
C VAL A 25 9.89 7.50 -5.29
N SER A 26 10.04 8.81 -5.09
CA SER A 26 11.29 9.43 -4.61
C SER A 26 11.35 9.58 -3.09
N GLN A 27 10.22 9.42 -2.40
CA GLN A 27 10.12 9.59 -0.96
C GLN A 27 10.89 8.50 -0.21
N LYS A 28 11.75 8.93 0.72
CA LYS A 28 12.42 8.02 1.65
C LYS A 28 11.45 7.63 2.75
N ILE A 29 11.19 6.34 2.89
CA ILE A 29 10.35 5.78 3.96
C ILE A 29 11.17 4.95 4.93
N SER A 30 10.62 4.78 6.14
CA SER A 30 11.23 3.92 7.15
C SER A 30 11.21 2.46 6.71
N LEU A 31 12.34 1.76 6.85
CA LEU A 31 12.39 0.31 6.66
C LEU A 31 11.45 -0.45 7.61
N ARG A 32 11.12 0.15 8.76
CA ARG A 32 10.16 -0.41 9.73
C ARG A 32 8.76 -0.47 9.12
N TRP A 33 8.36 0.56 8.37
CA TRP A 33 7.06 0.62 7.70
C TRP A 33 6.95 -0.43 6.60
N LEU A 34 8.02 -0.57 5.80
CA LEU A 34 8.10 -1.64 4.79
C LEU A 34 7.97 -3.02 5.42
N LYS A 35 8.57 -3.23 6.60
CA LYS A 35 8.48 -4.51 7.30
C LYS A 35 7.08 -4.81 7.82
N VAL A 36 6.37 -3.80 8.33
CA VAL A 36 4.95 -3.91 8.69
C VAL A 36 4.13 -4.32 7.47
N LEU A 37 4.24 -3.60 6.36
CA LEU A 37 3.50 -3.91 5.13
C LEU A 37 3.79 -5.32 4.62
N ASP A 38 5.07 -5.69 4.51
CA ASP A 38 5.52 -7.01 4.05
C ASP A 38 4.87 -8.15 4.85
N ASP A 39 4.77 -8.01 6.16
CA ASP A 39 4.15 -9.03 7.00
C ASP A 39 2.62 -9.00 6.98
N LEU A 40 1.99 -7.82 6.85
CA LEU A 40 0.54 -7.73 6.62
C LEU A 40 0.16 -8.44 5.32
N MET A 41 0.88 -8.21 4.23
CA MET A 41 0.61 -8.83 2.93
C MET A 41 0.73 -10.37 2.96
N LYS A 42 1.49 -10.93 3.90
CA LYS A 42 1.63 -12.38 4.08
C LYS A 42 0.48 -13.03 4.85
N LEU A 43 -0.37 -12.25 5.53
CA LEU A 43 -1.53 -12.79 6.24
C LEU A 43 -2.56 -13.41 5.29
N ASN A 44 -2.50 -13.09 3.99
CA ASN A 44 -3.37 -13.62 2.95
C ASN A 44 -4.86 -13.56 3.31
N CYS A 45 -5.26 -12.45 3.94
CA CYS A 45 -6.64 -12.14 4.29
C CYS A 45 -7.08 -10.84 3.58
N ALA A 46 -8.39 -10.60 3.52
CA ALA A 46 -8.91 -9.43 2.84
C ALA A 46 -8.72 -8.14 3.65
N HIS A 47 -8.82 -8.21 4.97
CA HIS A 47 -8.70 -7.09 5.89
C HIS A 47 -8.28 -7.56 7.28
N VAL A 48 -7.80 -6.64 8.10
CA VAL A 48 -7.48 -6.82 9.52
C VAL A 48 -8.02 -5.65 10.35
N PRO A 49 -8.29 -5.86 11.65
CA PRO A 49 -8.53 -4.78 12.60
C PRO A 49 -7.33 -3.83 12.71
N PHE A 50 -7.58 -2.54 12.97
CA PHE A 50 -6.52 -1.55 13.20
C PHE A 50 -5.61 -1.94 14.37
N ALA A 51 -6.18 -2.50 15.43
CA ALA A 51 -5.42 -2.97 16.59
C ALA A 51 -4.34 -4.01 16.21
N GLU A 52 -4.63 -4.93 15.30
CA GLU A 52 -3.64 -5.93 14.83
C GLU A 52 -2.49 -5.26 14.06
N VAL A 53 -2.81 -4.24 13.26
CA VAL A 53 -1.78 -3.44 12.58
C VAL A 53 -0.93 -2.69 13.60
N GLN A 54 -1.54 -2.09 14.61
CA GLN A 54 -0.85 -1.32 15.65
C GLN A 54 0.07 -2.22 16.49
N GLU A 55 -0.37 -3.44 16.83
CA GLU A 55 0.47 -4.44 17.50
C GLU A 55 1.70 -4.81 16.66
N LEU A 56 1.49 -5.07 15.36
CA LEU A 56 2.58 -5.39 14.43
C LEU A 56 3.55 -4.21 14.24
N ALA A 57 3.03 -2.99 14.11
CA ALA A 57 3.82 -1.78 14.03
C ALA A 57 4.63 -1.55 15.31
N THR A 58 4.03 -1.79 16.48
CA THR A 58 4.72 -1.70 17.78
C THR A 58 5.86 -2.71 17.89
N LYS A 59 5.65 -3.96 17.44
CA LYS A 59 6.70 -4.99 17.37
C LYS A 59 7.90 -4.54 16.54
N TYR A 60 7.67 -3.74 15.50
CA TYR A 60 8.73 -3.18 14.66
C TYR A 60 9.14 -1.77 15.05
N HIS A 61 8.78 -1.29 16.24
CA HIS A 61 9.13 0.05 16.76
C HIS A 61 8.64 1.20 15.86
N ALA A 62 7.44 1.07 15.32
CA ALA A 62 6.74 2.07 14.52
C ALA A 62 5.26 2.26 14.95
N GLY A 63 4.89 1.80 16.15
CA GLY A 63 3.51 1.82 16.63
C GLY A 63 2.93 3.22 16.80
N ASP A 64 3.77 4.19 17.17
CA ASP A 64 3.46 5.62 17.23
C ASP A 64 3.22 6.25 15.85
N GLN A 65 3.60 5.54 14.78
CA GLN A 65 3.49 5.98 13.38
C GLN A 65 2.46 5.18 12.59
N THR A 66 1.56 4.44 13.27
CA THR A 66 0.62 3.51 12.61
C THR A 66 -0.33 4.22 11.65
N ASP A 67 -0.83 5.40 11.99
CA ASP A 67 -1.69 6.15 11.07
C ASP A 67 -0.93 6.69 9.86
N GLU A 68 0.27 7.22 10.08
CA GLU A 68 1.13 7.80 9.04
C GLU A 68 1.56 6.73 8.01
N LEU A 69 1.93 5.54 8.48
CA LEU A 69 2.29 4.43 7.59
C LEU A 69 1.08 3.94 6.78
N LEU A 70 -0.11 3.87 7.40
CA LEU A 70 -1.33 3.46 6.72
C LEU A 70 -1.79 4.50 5.70
N GLU A 71 -1.63 5.79 6.00
CA GLU A 71 -1.87 6.88 5.03
C GLU A 71 -1.03 6.69 3.79
N PHE A 72 0.27 6.54 3.99
CA PHE A 72 1.23 6.46 2.90
C PHE A 72 0.93 5.28 1.97
N PHE A 73 0.67 4.10 2.53
CA PHE A 73 0.35 2.92 1.73
C PHE A 73 -1.08 2.94 1.15
N HIS A 74 -2.00 3.70 1.76
CA HIS A 74 -3.30 3.98 1.18
C HIS A 74 -3.20 4.85 -0.07
N GLU A 75 -2.41 5.94 -0.01
CA GLU A 75 -2.18 6.83 -1.16
C GLU A 75 -1.51 6.11 -2.33
N LEU A 76 -0.65 5.12 -2.03
CA LEU A 76 -0.04 4.24 -3.03
C LEU A 76 -0.98 3.15 -3.57
N GLY A 77 -2.17 2.98 -2.99
CA GLY A 77 -3.12 1.94 -3.37
C GLY A 77 -2.69 0.52 -2.99
N MET A 78 -1.71 0.37 -2.09
CA MET A 78 -1.22 -0.93 -1.62
C MET A 78 -2.19 -1.58 -0.62
N LEU A 79 -2.92 -0.76 0.12
CA LEU A 79 -3.99 -1.15 1.04
C LEU A 79 -5.05 -0.05 1.05
N VAL A 80 -6.18 -0.28 1.73
CA VAL A 80 -7.20 0.74 1.95
C VAL A 80 -7.47 0.91 3.45
N HIS A 81 -7.28 2.13 3.95
CA HIS A 81 -7.63 2.51 5.32
C HIS A 81 -8.42 3.82 5.29
N LEU A 82 -9.70 3.76 5.65
CA LEU A 82 -10.61 4.90 5.60
C LEU A 82 -10.87 5.39 7.03
N ARG A 83 -10.59 6.66 7.33
CA ARG A 83 -10.68 7.18 8.71
C ARG A 83 -11.95 8.01 8.98
N ALA A 84 -12.93 7.97 8.08
CA ALA A 84 -14.11 8.83 8.16
C ALA A 84 -15.05 8.50 9.34
N THR A 85 -15.05 7.27 9.83
CA THR A 85 -15.85 6.80 10.97
C THR A 85 -15.06 5.77 11.78
N ASP A 86 -15.41 5.55 13.04
CA ASP A 86 -14.75 4.53 13.88
C ASP A 86 -14.81 3.13 13.26
N ILE A 87 -15.93 2.80 12.61
CA ILE A 87 -16.15 1.51 11.94
C ILE A 87 -15.19 1.33 10.75
N LEU A 88 -14.99 2.41 9.98
CA LEU A 88 -14.07 2.39 8.84
C LEU A 88 -12.62 2.44 9.30
N HIS A 89 -12.34 3.22 10.34
CA HIS A 89 -11.01 3.37 10.93
C HIS A 89 -10.49 2.03 11.46
N ASP A 90 -11.36 1.23 12.10
CA ASP A 90 -11.00 -0.10 12.59
C ASP A 90 -10.68 -1.09 11.47
N LYS A 91 -11.07 -0.83 10.21
CA LYS A 91 -10.86 -1.77 9.10
C LYS A 91 -9.70 -1.33 8.21
N VAL A 92 -8.62 -2.11 8.24
CA VAL A 92 -7.52 -2.00 7.29
C VAL A 92 -7.65 -3.10 6.23
N VAL A 93 -8.03 -2.72 5.02
CA VAL A 93 -8.22 -3.63 3.89
C VAL A 93 -6.89 -3.89 3.20
N LEU A 94 -6.41 -5.13 3.23
CA LEU A 94 -5.14 -5.56 2.65
C LEU A 94 -5.27 -5.99 1.19
N ASN A 95 -6.48 -6.33 0.75
CA ASN A 95 -6.79 -6.63 -0.64
C ASN A 95 -7.81 -5.63 -1.19
N PRO A 96 -7.37 -4.54 -1.86
CA PRO A 96 -8.26 -3.55 -2.43
C PRO A 96 -9.28 -4.13 -3.43
N GLN A 97 -8.92 -5.17 -4.19
CA GLN A 97 -9.85 -5.80 -5.14
C GLN A 97 -11.05 -6.45 -4.43
N TRP A 98 -10.80 -7.10 -3.28
CA TRP A 98 -11.88 -7.68 -2.47
C TRP A 98 -12.91 -6.64 -2.06
N LEU A 99 -12.49 -5.40 -1.77
CA LEU A 99 -13.41 -4.31 -1.42
C LEU A 99 -14.25 -3.89 -2.64
N LEU A 100 -13.61 -3.76 -3.80
CA LEU A 100 -14.29 -3.40 -5.05
C LEU A 100 -15.33 -4.45 -5.46
N ASP A 101 -15.06 -5.74 -5.22
CA ASP A 101 -15.99 -6.83 -5.52
C ASP A 101 -17.24 -6.84 -4.62
N LYS A 102 -17.30 -5.98 -3.60
CA LYS A 102 -18.43 -5.81 -2.66
C LYS A 102 -19.24 -4.54 -2.90
N LEU A 103 -18.80 -3.68 -3.82
CA LEU A 103 -19.49 -2.46 -4.24
C LEU A 103 -20.41 -2.75 -5.42
#